data_AF-A0A953N6R3-F1
#
_entry.id   AF-A0A953N6R3-F1
#
_cell.length_a   1.000
_cell.length_b   1.000
_cell.length_c   1.000
_cell.angle_alpha   90.00
_cell.angle_beta   90.00
_cell.angle_gamma   90.00
#
_symmetry.space_group_name_H-M   'P 1'
#
loop_
_entity.id
_entity.type
_entity.pdbx_description
1 polymer ?
#
loop_
_entity_poly.entity_id
_entity_poly.type
_entity_poly.pdbx_seq_one_letter_code
_entity_poly.pdbx_strand_id
1 'polypeptide(L)' 'MQLHQLKPIHKRKKRKRLGRGGKRGTYSGRGMKGQKSRAGARFEPIIRGLIKRYPKLRGYRNRSVCRKAKSKSEKQKI' A
#
# COMPACT_ATOMS: atom_id res chain seq x y z
N MET A 1 23.22 -8.05 -41.80
CA MET A 1 23.73 -6.95 -40.94
C MET A 1 24.81 -7.51 -40.03
N GLN A 2 25.97 -6.87 -39.99
CA GLN A 2 27.06 -7.22 -39.08
C GLN A 2 26.83 -6.61 -37.69
N LEU A 3 27.37 -7.21 -36.63
CA LEU A 3 27.15 -6.74 -35.25
C LEU A 3 27.54 -5.27 -35.03
N HIS A 4 28.61 -4.80 -35.68
CA HIS A 4 29.08 -3.40 -35.58
C HIS A 4 28.15 -2.39 -36.28
N GLN A 5 27.16 -2.85 -37.04
CA GLN A 5 26.20 -2.00 -37.74
C GLN A 5 24.95 -1.72 -36.89
N LEU A 6 24.77 -2.43 -35.78
CA LEU A 6 23.62 -2.25 -34.87
C LEU A 6 23.74 -0.91 -34.13
N LYS A 7 22.81 0.01 -34.43
CA LYS A 7 22.69 1.31 -33.73
C LYS A 7 21.28 1.46 -33.14
N PRO A 8 21.16 2.05 -31.94
CA PRO A 8 19.85 2.29 -31.34
C PRO A 8 19.09 3.37 -32.13
N ILE A 9 17.82 3.11 -32.45
CA ILE A 9 16.92 4.05 -33.14
C ILE A 9 16.65 5.28 -32.27
N HIS A 10 16.56 5.10 -30.94
CA HIS A 10 16.30 6.17 -29.98
C HIS A 10 17.44 6.35 -28.98
N LYS A 11 17.71 7.61 -28.61
CA LYS A 11 18.73 7.95 -27.62
C LYS A 11 18.33 7.45 -26.23
N ARG A 12 19.18 6.62 -25.62
CA ARG A 12 18.99 6.15 -24.24
C ARG A 12 19.20 7.29 -23.25
N LYS A 13 18.30 7.41 -22.27
CA LYS A 13 18.45 8.36 -21.16
C LYS A 13 19.61 7.91 -20.25
N LYS A 14 20.51 8.83 -19.91
CA LYS A 14 21.61 8.55 -18.97
C LYS A 14 21.06 8.27 -17.57
N ARG A 15 21.58 7.25 -16.90
CA ARG A 15 21.23 6.94 -15.50
C ARG A 15 21.64 8.10 -14.59
N LYS A 16 20.78 8.44 -13.64
CA LYS A 16 21.13 9.36 -12.54
C LYS A 16 22.10 8.65 -11.60
N ARG A 17 23.33 9.15 -11.50
CA ARG A 17 24.32 8.68 -10.50
C ARG A 17 24.05 9.39 -9.18
N LEU A 18 23.71 8.63 -8.13
CA LEU A 18 23.45 9.14 -6.78
C LEU A 18 24.74 9.02 -5.93
N GLY A 19 24.96 9.94 -4.98
CA GLY A 19 26.14 9.86 -4.10
C GLY A 19 27.48 10.08 -4.82
N ARG A 20 27.47 10.83 -5.93
CA ARG A 20 28.66 11.19 -6.72
C ARG A 20 28.62 12.69 -7.05
N GLY A 21 28.83 13.54 -6.03
CA GLY A 21 28.86 15.00 -6.17
C GLY A 21 27.55 15.65 -6.66
N GLY A 22 27.56 16.99 -6.76
CA GLY A 22 26.44 17.79 -7.29
C GLY A 22 25.13 17.70 -6.47
N LYS A 23 23.98 17.93 -7.13
CA LYS A 23 22.64 18.04 -6.50
C LYS A 23 22.23 16.88 -5.59
N ARG A 24 22.76 15.66 -5.80
CA ARG A 24 22.43 14.46 -5.03
C ARG A 24 23.67 13.79 -4.44
N GLY A 25 24.73 14.55 -4.20
CA GLY A 25 25.99 14.06 -3.65
C GLY A 25 25.96 13.89 -2.12
N THR A 26 25.41 14.86 -1.39
CA THR A 26 25.49 14.92 0.07
C THR A 26 24.51 13.97 0.78
N TYR A 27 23.21 14.12 0.51
CA TYR A 27 22.17 13.33 1.16
C TYR A 27 21.58 12.25 0.25
N SER A 28 22.18 11.98 -0.91
CA SER A 28 21.69 11.01 -1.91
C SER A 28 20.20 11.18 -2.31
N GLY A 29 19.65 12.40 -2.13
CA GLY A 29 18.25 12.71 -2.38
C GLY A 29 17.28 12.55 -1.19
N ARG A 30 17.77 12.17 0.00
CA ARG A 30 16.94 12.01 1.21
C ARG A 30 16.80 13.29 2.05
N GLY A 31 17.75 14.23 1.92
CA GLY A 31 17.74 15.53 2.62
C GLY A 31 18.08 15.51 4.11
N MET A 32 18.42 14.35 4.70
CA MET A 32 18.78 14.23 6.12
C MET A 32 19.72 13.05 6.38
N LYS A 33 20.32 13.00 7.58
CA LYS A 33 21.24 11.95 8.07
C LYS A 33 20.67 11.14 9.27
N GLY A 34 19.35 11.20 9.49
CA GLY A 34 18.66 10.56 10.62
C GLY A 34 18.16 9.14 10.32
N GLN A 35 17.30 8.60 11.18
CA GLN A 35 16.72 7.26 10.98
C GLN A 35 16.04 7.12 9.60
N LYS A 36 15.30 8.14 9.13
CA LYS A 36 14.63 8.13 7.81
C LYS A 36 15.56 7.95 6.59
N SER A 37 16.87 8.22 6.73
CA SER A 37 17.85 8.01 5.67
C SER A 37 18.57 6.65 5.75
N ARG A 38 18.46 5.94 6.87
CA ARG A 38 19.19 4.69 7.13
C ARG A 38 18.38 3.48 6.65
N ALA A 39 19.10 2.42 6.25
CA ALA A 39 18.47 1.15 5.93
C ALA A 39 17.82 0.55 7.18
N GLY A 40 16.70 -0.15 7.02
CA GLY A 40 16.00 -0.80 8.13
C GLY A 40 15.15 0.11 9.01
N ALA A 41 15.07 1.41 8.73
CA ALA A 41 14.17 2.30 9.46
C ALA A 41 12.70 1.97 9.15
N ARG A 42 11.98 1.44 10.15
CA ARG A 42 10.55 1.09 10.06
C ARG A 42 9.76 2.00 10.97
N PHE A 43 9.16 3.04 10.41
CA PHE A 43 8.20 3.87 11.13
C PHE A 43 6.81 3.26 10.99
N GLU A 44 6.02 3.30 12.08
CA GLU A 44 4.61 2.94 11.96
C GLU A 44 3.89 3.92 11.03
N PRO A 45 3.13 3.45 10.03
CA PRO A 45 2.29 4.33 9.23
C PRO A 45 1.25 5.00 10.12
N ILE A 46 1.04 6.30 9.94
CA ILE A 46 0.05 7.10 10.69
C ILE A 46 -1.35 6.46 10.62
N ILE A 47 -1.67 5.88 9.46
CA ILE A 47 -2.94 5.18 9.20
C ILE A 47 -3.15 4.00 10.16
N ARG A 48 -2.09 3.36 10.67
CA ARG A 48 -2.21 2.22 11.59
C ARG A 48 -2.92 2.60 12.89
N GLY A 49 -2.64 3.80 13.41
CA GLY A 49 -3.32 4.34 14.59
C GLY A 49 -4.78 4.70 14.31
N LEU A 50 -5.08 5.22 13.12
CA LEU A 50 -6.45 5.48 12.68
C LEU A 50 -7.27 4.19 12.58
N ILE A 51 -6.76 3.17 11.90
CA ILE A 51 -7.46 1.88 11.71
C ILE A 51 -7.71 1.17 13.04
N LYS A 52 -6.74 1.18 13.96
CA LYS A 52 -6.87 0.52 15.28
C LYS A 52 -7.93 1.16 16.18
N ARG A 53 -8.25 2.45 15.98
CA ARG A 53 -9.26 3.16 16.78
C ARG A 53 -10.68 2.74 16.43
N TYR A 54 -10.96 2.44 15.16
CA TYR A 54 -12.31 2.09 14.73
C TYR A 54 -12.64 0.62 15.02
N PRO A 55 -13.88 0.33 15.46
CA PRO A 55 -14.33 -1.04 15.59
C PRO A 55 -14.33 -1.72 14.21
N LYS A 56 -13.85 -2.97 14.16
CA LYS A 56 -13.80 -3.74 12.92
C LYS A 56 -15.21 -4.14 12.50
N LEU A 57 -15.50 -4.02 11.20
CA LEU A 57 -16.72 -4.57 10.63
C LEU A 57 -16.77 -6.08 10.85
N ARG A 58 -17.97 -6.61 11.12
CA ARG A 58 -18.17 -8.06 11.21
C ARG A 58 -17.93 -8.69 9.84
N GLY A 59 -17.41 -9.92 9.82
CA GLY A 59 -17.07 -10.60 8.58
C GLY A 59 -18.27 -10.84 7.67
N TYR A 60 -18.05 -10.86 6.36
CA TYR A 60 -19.11 -10.95 5.34
C TYR A 60 -19.98 -12.21 5.45
N ARG A 61 -19.46 -13.31 6.03
CA ARG A 61 -20.20 -14.56 6.25
C ARG A 61 -20.98 -14.58 7.57
N ASN A 62 -20.96 -13.50 8.35
CA ASN A 62 -21.70 -13.45 9.59
C ASN A 62 -23.20 -13.33 9.28
N ARG A 63 -23.88 -14.47 9.23
CA ARG A 63 -25.34 -14.52 9.20
C ARG A 63 -25.83 -14.01 10.55
N SER A 64 -26.25 -12.75 10.59
CA SER A 64 -27.01 -12.23 11.73
C SER A 64 -28.17 -13.20 11.94
N VAL A 65 -28.23 -13.84 13.10
CA VAL A 65 -29.34 -14.71 13.46
C VAL A 65 -30.55 -13.81 13.67
N CYS A 66 -31.16 -13.36 12.57
CA CYS A 66 -32.48 -12.76 12.59
C CYS A 66 -33.40 -13.93 12.93
N ARG A 67 -33.74 -14.06 14.22
CA ARG A 67 -34.81 -14.95 14.66
C ARG A 67 -36.07 -14.52 13.90
N LYS A 68 -36.40 -15.21 12.80
CA LYS A 68 -37.70 -15.01 12.13
C LYS A 68 -38.76 -15.19 13.21
N ALA A 69 -39.47 -14.11 13.55
CA ALA A 69 -40.62 -14.19 14.43
C ALA A 69 -41.59 -15.19 13.80
N LYS A 70 -41.95 -16.26 14.51
CA LYS A 70 -42.94 -17.22 14.02
C LYS A 70 -44.25 -16.46 13.83
N SER A 71 -44.74 -16.36 12.59
CA SER A 71 -46.07 -15.85 12.28
C SER A 71 -47.10 -16.75 12.95
N LYS A 72 -47.75 -16.27 14.01
CA LYS A 72 -48.92 -16.92 14.61
C LYS A 72 -50.12 -16.63 13.71
N SER A 73 -50.46 -17.52 12.80
CA SER A 73 -51.74 -17.42 12.07
C SER A 73 -52.15 -18.77 11.51
N GLU A 74 -52.63 -19.66 12.38
CA GLU A 74 -53.63 -20.68 12.02
C GLU A 74 -54.12 -21.32 13.32
N LYS A 75 -54.92 -20.56 14.07
CA LYS A 75 -55.84 -21.11 15.04
C LYS A 75 -57.24 -20.64 14.66
N GLN A 76 -58.07 -21.63 14.36
CA GLN A 76 -59.52 -21.64 14.51
C GLN A 76 -60.33 -20.87 13.47
N LYS A 77 -60.99 -21.62 12.58
CA LYS A 77 -62.44 -21.48 12.37
C LYS A 77 -63.03 -22.86 12.10
N ILE A 78 -64.08 -23.12 12.87
CA ILE A 78 -65.00 -24.27 12.85
C ILE A 78 -65.66 -24.37 11.47
#